data_AF-A0A970CRF7-F1
#
_entry.id   AF-A0A970CRF7-F1
#
_cell.length_a   1.000
_cell.length_b   1.000
_cell.length_c   1.000
_cell.angle_alpha   90.00
_cell.angle_beta   90.00
_cell.angle_gamma   90.00
#
_symmetry.space_group_name_H-M   'P 1'
#
loop_
_entity.id
_entity.type
_entity.pdbx_description
1 polymer ?
#
loop_
_entity_poly.entity_id
_entity_poly.type
_entity_poly.pdbx_seq_one_letter_code
_entity_poly.pdbx_strand_id
1 'polypeptide(L)'
;MDIENNDTAKKSSAARKTGSLLIHIGRFIAFIAAAFLVVMMISEGALKNISTADIAGLLLIIFGVIALAAYALSFWKVNYAAFLLIAVSLAYLIHSFYYLNNGQIALWLLTGMPHLVAAVLLLLGWRIKKANRSK
;
A
#
# COMPACT_ATOMS: atom_id res chain seq x y z
N MET A 1 29.20 8.38 -33.17
CA MET A 1 28.22 9.14 -32.37
C MET A 1 26.88 8.42 -32.23
N ASP A 2 26.54 7.44 -33.10
CA ASP A 2 25.23 6.75 -33.03
C ASP A 2 25.10 5.67 -31.95
N ILE A 3 26.22 5.10 -31.48
CA ILE A 3 26.22 4.03 -30.47
C ILE A 3 25.81 4.56 -29.09
N GLU A 4 26.27 5.76 -28.72
CA GLU A 4 25.97 6.41 -27.44
C GLU A 4 24.50 6.88 -27.35
N ASN A 5 23.91 7.26 -28.48
CA ASN A 5 22.51 7.67 -28.58
C ASN A 5 21.53 6.48 -28.44
N ASN A 6 21.94 5.29 -28.91
CA ASN A 6 21.12 4.09 -28.83
C ASN A 6 21.09 3.51 -27.39
N ASP A 7 22.22 3.58 -26.68
CA ASP A 7 22.31 3.12 -25.29
C ASP A 7 21.52 4.00 -24.32
N THR A 8 21.54 5.33 -24.53
CA THR A 8 20.75 6.27 -23.72
C THR A 8 19.24 6.11 -23.95
N ALA A 9 18.81 5.92 -25.20
CA ALA A 9 17.41 5.63 -25.54
C ALA A 9 16.94 4.28 -24.96
N LYS A 10 17.76 3.24 -25.03
CA LYS A 10 17.45 1.90 -24.48
C LYS A 10 17.35 1.93 -22.96
N LYS A 11 18.24 2.67 -22.28
CA LYS A 11 18.24 2.85 -20.82
C LYS A 11 17.04 3.66 -20.33
N SER A 12 16.65 4.70 -21.07
CA SER A 12 15.42 5.48 -20.84
C SER A 12 14.16 4.63 -20.99
N SER A 13 14.07 3.83 -22.05
CA SER A 13 12.97 2.89 -22.31
C SER A 13 12.84 1.84 -21.20
N ALA A 14 13.95 1.20 -20.82
CA ALA A 14 13.98 0.19 -19.77
C ALA A 14 13.52 0.76 -18.42
N ALA A 15 14.05 1.91 -18.01
CA ALA A 15 13.66 2.55 -16.75
C ALA A 15 12.18 2.99 -16.75
N ARG A 16 11.63 3.42 -17.88
CA ARG A 16 10.21 3.77 -18.02
C ARG A 16 9.31 2.53 -17.89
N LYS A 17 9.74 1.40 -18.49
CA LYS A 17 9.06 0.10 -18.36
C LYS A 17 9.09 -0.40 -16.91
N THR A 18 10.26 -0.36 -16.27
CA THR A 18 10.44 -0.76 -14.86
C THR A 18 9.59 0.09 -13.90
N GLY A 19 9.57 1.41 -14.06
CA GLY A 19 8.74 2.29 -13.25
C GLY A 19 7.23 2.01 -13.39
N SER A 20 6.76 1.71 -14.61
CA SER A 20 5.37 1.31 -14.83
C SER A 20 5.05 -0.03 -14.17
N LEU A 21 5.97 -0.99 -14.26
CA LEU A 21 5.81 -2.34 -13.72
C LEU A 21 5.77 -2.32 -12.19
N LEU A 22 6.64 -1.55 -11.54
CA LEU A 22 6.62 -1.33 -10.09
C LEU A 22 5.29 -0.72 -9.59
N ILE A 23 4.71 0.21 -10.35
CA ILE A 23 3.41 0.80 -10.00
C ILE A 23 2.28 -0.23 -10.12
N HIS A 24 2.30 -1.07 -11.16
CA HIS A 24 1.29 -2.13 -11.31
C HIS A 24 1.39 -3.17 -10.20
N ILE A 25 2.61 -3.62 -9.86
CA ILE A 25 2.83 -4.54 -8.73
C ILE A 25 2.38 -3.89 -7.42
N GLY A 26 2.76 -2.63 -7.16
CA GLY A 26 2.35 -1.91 -5.95
C GLY A 26 0.83 -1.78 -5.83
N ARG A 27 0.13 -1.51 -6.94
CA ARG A 27 -1.35 -1.50 -6.99
C ARG A 27 -1.95 -2.87 -6.70
N PHE A 28 -1.38 -3.93 -7.25
CA PHE A 28 -1.86 -5.28 -7.04
C PHE A 28 -1.70 -5.71 -5.57
N ILE A 29 -0.55 -5.42 -4.96
CA ILE A 29 -0.33 -5.68 -3.53
C ILE A 29 -1.28 -4.84 -2.67
N ALA A 30 -1.47 -3.55 -2.99
CA ALA A 30 -2.42 -2.71 -2.27
C ALA A 30 -3.87 -3.25 -2.37
N PHE A 31 -4.26 -3.76 -3.53
CA PHE A 31 -5.56 -4.39 -3.72
C PHE A 31 -5.73 -5.64 -2.85
N ILE A 32 -4.74 -6.56 -2.88
CA ILE A 32 -4.77 -7.77 -2.07
C ILE A 32 -4.82 -7.42 -0.57
N ALA A 33 -4.01 -6.45 -0.14
CA ALA A 33 -3.93 -6.04 1.25
C ALA A 33 -5.26 -5.39 1.72
N ALA A 34 -5.88 -4.56 0.88
CA ALA A 34 -7.20 -4.00 1.16
C ALA A 34 -8.31 -5.07 1.18
N ALA A 35 -8.30 -6.01 0.23
CA ALA A 35 -9.25 -7.12 0.21
C ALA A 35 -9.12 -7.99 1.47
N PHE A 36 -7.89 -8.27 1.90
CA PHE A 36 -7.62 -8.99 3.14
C PHE A 36 -8.17 -8.25 4.36
N LEU A 37 -7.98 -6.93 4.44
CA LEU A 37 -8.59 -6.11 5.51
C LEU A 37 -10.11 -6.16 5.51
N VAL A 38 -10.75 -6.12 4.35
CA VAL A 38 -12.21 -6.23 4.24
C VAL A 38 -12.70 -7.59 4.72
N VAL A 39 -12.04 -8.68 4.34
CA VAL A 39 -12.36 -10.04 4.82
C VAL A 39 -12.18 -10.13 6.32
N MET A 40 -11.10 -9.56 6.86
CA MET A 40 -10.86 -9.53 8.30
C MET A 40 -11.94 -8.75 9.03
N MET A 41 -12.36 -7.59 8.49
CA MET A 41 -13.45 -6.77 9.02
C MET A 41 -14.78 -7.52 9.06
N ILE A 42 -15.12 -8.24 7.98
CA ILE A 42 -16.32 -9.07 7.93
C ILE A 42 -16.21 -10.22 8.94
N SER A 43 -15.03 -10.82 9.09
CA SER A 43 -14.81 -11.93 10.01
C SER A 43 -14.94 -11.49 11.47
N GLU A 44 -14.32 -10.38 11.86
CA GLU A 44 -14.48 -9.84 13.21
C GLU A 44 -15.92 -9.39 13.47
N GLY A 45 -16.54 -8.70 12.52
CA GLY A 45 -17.95 -8.28 12.62
C GLY A 45 -18.93 -9.45 12.74
N ALA A 46 -18.71 -10.53 12.00
CA ALA A 46 -19.57 -11.72 12.00
C ALA A 46 -19.31 -12.66 13.20
N LEU A 47 -18.05 -12.79 13.66
CA LEU A 47 -17.69 -13.73 14.72
C LEU A 47 -17.88 -13.17 16.13
N LYS A 48 -17.77 -11.84 16.32
CA LYS A 48 -17.78 -11.24 17.66
C LYS A 48 -19.07 -10.54 18.08
N ASN A 49 -20.13 -10.50 17.25
CA ASN A 49 -21.33 -9.67 17.52
C ASN A 49 -20.89 -8.29 18.04
N ILE A 50 -20.02 -7.63 17.28
CA ILE A 50 -19.37 -6.40 17.72
C ILE A 50 -20.45 -5.36 18.01
N SER A 51 -20.75 -5.18 19.29
CA SER A 51 -21.42 -3.98 19.77
C SER A 51 -20.58 -2.81 19.27
N THR A 52 -21.23 -1.82 18.66
CA THR A 52 -20.64 -0.57 18.14
C THR A 52 -19.81 0.21 19.18
N ALA A 53 -19.70 -0.29 20.41
CA ALA A 53 -18.84 0.21 21.47
C ALA A 53 -17.40 -0.35 21.47
N ASP A 54 -17.08 -1.39 20.70
CA ASP A 54 -15.71 -1.93 20.67
C ASP A 54 -14.83 -1.10 19.72
N ILE A 55 -14.05 -0.19 20.31
CA ILE A 55 -13.15 0.74 19.61
C ILE A 55 -12.24 0.00 18.62
N ALA A 56 -11.82 -1.23 18.91
CA ALA A 56 -10.91 -1.97 18.04
C ALA A 56 -11.53 -2.30 16.68
N GLY A 57 -12.77 -2.79 16.67
CA GLY A 57 -13.49 -3.10 15.43
C GLY A 57 -13.77 -1.84 14.60
N LEU A 58 -14.08 -0.72 15.25
CA LEU A 58 -14.36 0.55 14.58
C LEU A 58 -13.11 1.13 13.88
N LEU A 59 -11.94 1.04 14.52
CA LEU A 59 -10.67 1.42 13.88
C LEU A 59 -10.37 0.53 12.67
N LEU A 60 -10.66 -0.77 12.77
CA LEU A 60 -10.43 -1.72 11.67
C LEU A 60 -11.27 -1.38 10.43
N ILE A 61 -12.54 -0.99 10.64
CA ILE A 61 -13.43 -0.48 9.59
C ILE A 61 -12.84 0.78 8.94
N ILE A 62 -12.43 1.74 9.75
CA ILE A 62 -11.84 3.00 9.26
C ILE A 62 -10.59 2.71 8.43
N PHE A 63 -9.70 1.84 8.90
CA PHE A 63 -8.49 1.47 8.16
C PHE A 63 -8.79 0.72 6.86
N GLY A 64 -9.77 -0.18 6.85
CA GLY A 64 -10.22 -0.86 5.63
C GLY A 64 -10.72 0.13 4.58
N VAL A 65 -11.54 1.10 4.97
CA VAL A 65 -12.04 2.15 4.07
C VAL A 65 -10.90 3.04 3.56
N ILE A 66 -9.96 3.44 4.42
CA ILE A 66 -8.81 4.26 4.01
C ILE A 66 -7.90 3.46 3.06
N ALA A 67 -7.67 2.17 3.31
CA ALA A 67 -6.88 1.31 2.41
C ALA A 67 -7.54 1.20 1.03
N LEU A 68 -8.86 1.05 0.98
CA LEU A 68 -9.62 1.03 -0.28
C LEU A 68 -9.57 2.38 -1.00
N ALA A 69 -9.69 3.48 -0.25
CA ALA A 69 -9.53 4.83 -0.77
C ALA A 69 -8.12 5.07 -1.32
N ALA A 70 -7.08 4.56 -0.65
CA ALA A 70 -5.69 4.63 -1.12
C ALA A 70 -5.49 3.84 -2.42
N TYR A 71 -6.10 2.67 -2.55
CA TYR A 71 -6.12 1.89 -3.79
C TYR A 71 -6.79 2.68 -4.93
N ALA A 72 -7.97 3.24 -4.70
CA ALA A 72 -8.67 4.07 -5.70
C ALA A 72 -7.84 5.32 -6.08
N LEU A 73 -7.25 6.00 -5.10
CA LEU A 73 -6.38 7.16 -5.32
C LEU A 73 -5.12 6.80 -6.11
N SER A 74 -4.65 5.56 -6.04
CA SER A 74 -3.45 5.11 -6.77
C SER A 74 -3.61 5.28 -8.28
N PHE A 75 -4.84 5.28 -8.81
CA PHE A 75 -5.12 5.52 -10.23
C PHE A 75 -4.84 6.96 -10.66
N TRP A 76 -5.10 7.93 -9.79
CA TRP A 76 -5.01 9.36 -10.10
C TRP A 76 -3.69 9.99 -9.60
N LYS A 77 -3.30 9.67 -8.37
CA LYS A 77 -2.20 10.31 -7.65
C LYS A 77 -1.40 9.27 -6.84
N VAL A 78 -0.47 8.59 -7.53
CA VAL A 78 0.40 7.54 -6.95
C VAL A 78 1.10 7.96 -5.65
N ASN A 79 1.54 9.22 -5.54
CA ASN A 79 2.21 9.72 -4.33
C ASN A 79 1.29 9.78 -3.11
N TYR A 80 0.08 10.32 -3.29
CA TYR A 80 -0.88 10.45 -2.20
C TYR A 80 -1.34 9.07 -1.74
N ALA A 81 -1.54 8.13 -2.68
CA ALA A 81 -1.83 6.74 -2.36
C ALA A 81 -0.72 6.09 -1.52
N ALA A 82 0.54 6.31 -1.89
CA ALA A 82 1.67 5.75 -1.12
C ALA A 82 1.76 6.35 0.30
N PHE A 83 1.59 7.66 0.46
CA PHE A 83 1.54 8.27 1.80
C PHE A 83 0.37 7.75 2.64
N LEU A 84 -0.81 7.59 2.04
CA LEU A 84 -1.96 6.98 2.72
C LEU A 84 -1.66 5.56 3.18
N LEU A 85 -1.04 4.73 2.34
CA LEU A 85 -0.69 3.36 2.67
C LEU A 85 0.34 3.28 3.80
N ILE A 86 1.32 4.19 3.84
CA ILE A 86 2.26 4.32 4.98
C ILE A 86 1.49 4.69 6.25
N ALA A 87 0.59 5.68 6.17
CA ALA A 87 -0.21 6.10 7.31
C ALA A 87 -1.11 4.96 7.84
N VAL A 88 -1.76 4.20 6.95
CA VAL A 88 -2.55 3.01 7.31
C VAL A 88 -1.67 1.97 8.00
N SER A 89 -0.51 1.63 7.43
CA SER A 89 0.40 0.66 8.03
C SER A 89 0.91 1.11 9.41
N LEU A 90 1.19 2.39 9.58
CA LEU A 90 1.68 2.94 10.85
C LEU A 90 0.57 2.99 11.90
N ALA A 91 -0.65 3.36 11.49
CA ALA A 91 -1.81 3.35 12.37
C ALA A 91 -2.15 1.91 12.82
N TYR A 92 -2.00 0.93 11.93
CA TYR A 92 -2.13 -0.49 12.26
C TYR A 92 -1.04 -0.98 13.22
N LEU A 93 0.19 -0.47 13.08
CA LEU A 93 1.28 -0.77 14.00
C LEU A 93 0.95 -0.27 15.40
N ILE A 94 0.58 1.01 15.51
CA ILE A 94 0.21 1.65 16.78
C ILE A 94 -0.98 0.94 17.41
N HIS A 95 -1.99 0.60 16.60
CA HIS A 95 -3.15 -0.18 17.05
C HIS A 95 -2.72 -1.55 17.61
N SER A 96 -1.88 -2.29 16.88
CA SER A 96 -1.39 -3.61 17.32
C SER A 96 -0.51 -3.54 18.57
N PHE A 97 0.21 -2.44 18.78
CA PHE A 97 1.01 -2.20 19.98
C PHE A 97 0.17 -1.72 21.18
N TYR A 98 -0.90 -0.96 20.96
CA TYR A 98 -1.71 -0.45 22.07
C TYR A 98 -2.56 -1.56 22.73
N TYR A 99 -3.02 -2.53 21.95
CA TYR A 99 -3.87 -3.64 22.42
C TYR A 99 -3.10 -4.91 22.86
N LEU A 100 -1.83 -4.76 23.28
CA LEU A 100 -0.85 -5.84 23.53
C LEU A 100 -1.35 -7.02 24.40
N ASN A 101 -1.46 -8.19 23.76
CA ASN A 101 -1.16 -9.51 24.33
C ASN A 101 -0.69 -10.47 23.20
N ASN A 102 0.63 -10.69 23.10
CA ASN A 102 1.38 -11.77 22.42
C ASN A 102 1.03 -12.30 20.99
N GLY A 103 0.10 -11.72 20.23
CA GLY A 103 -0.24 -12.20 18.87
C GLY A 103 -0.41 -11.15 17.78
N GLN A 104 -0.55 -9.86 18.14
CA GLN A 104 -0.93 -8.82 17.19
C GLN A 104 0.22 -8.24 16.35
N ILE A 105 1.49 -8.48 16.71
CA ILE A 105 2.63 -8.13 15.82
C ILE A 105 2.61 -9.01 14.56
N ALA A 106 2.26 -10.30 14.70
CA ALA A 106 2.06 -11.19 13.56
C ALA A 106 0.92 -10.69 12.67
N LEU A 107 -0.14 -10.15 13.28
CA LEU A 107 -1.23 -9.51 12.56
C LEU A 107 -0.73 -8.30 11.77
N TRP A 108 0.06 -7.40 12.37
CA TRP A 108 0.68 -6.28 11.66
C TRP A 108 1.60 -6.72 10.52
N LEU A 109 2.37 -7.79 10.71
CA LEU A 109 3.21 -8.36 9.65
C LEU A 109 2.38 -8.87 8.46
N LEU A 110 1.22 -9.47 8.73
CA LEU A 110 0.31 -10.00 7.71
C LEU A 110 -0.54 -8.91 7.05
N THR A 111 -0.92 -7.86 7.79
CA THR A 111 -1.84 -6.82 7.31
C THR A 111 -1.12 -5.52 6.98
N GLY A 112 -0.36 -4.95 7.91
CA GLY A 112 0.34 -3.66 7.76
C GLY A 112 1.53 -3.73 6.79
N MET A 113 2.37 -4.76 6.90
CA MET A 113 3.60 -4.86 6.09
C MET A 113 3.32 -4.87 4.57
N PRO A 114 2.32 -5.59 4.04
CA PRO A 114 1.95 -5.52 2.63
C PRO A 114 1.56 -4.11 2.16
N HIS A 115 0.88 -3.32 3.01
CA HIS A 115 0.57 -1.92 2.68
C HIS A 115 1.85 -1.08 2.61
N LEU A 116 2.81 -1.31 3.51
CA LEU A 116 4.10 -0.61 3.51
C LEU A 116 4.94 -0.98 2.27
N VAL A 117 4.99 -2.26 1.92
CA VAL A 117 5.66 -2.74 0.69
C VAL A 117 5.02 -2.13 -0.56
N ALA A 118 3.68 -2.13 -0.64
CA ALA A 118 2.95 -1.49 -1.72
C ALA A 118 3.27 0.01 -1.83
N ALA A 119 3.32 0.72 -0.69
CA ALA A 119 3.65 2.14 -0.65
C ALA A 119 5.07 2.42 -1.18
N VAL A 120 6.05 1.63 -0.75
CA VAL A 120 7.45 1.76 -1.18
C VAL A 120 7.56 1.51 -2.69
N LEU A 121 6.90 0.47 -3.21
CA LEU A 121 6.89 0.16 -4.65
C LEU A 121 6.25 1.28 -5.49
N LEU A 122 5.13 1.85 -5.01
CA LEU A 122 4.48 3.00 -5.65
C LEU A 122 5.39 4.24 -5.65
N LEU A 123 6.07 4.53 -4.53
CA LEU A 123 7.03 5.65 -4.43
C LEU A 123 8.24 5.44 -5.34
N LEU A 124 8.85 4.26 -5.33
CA LEU A 124 10.00 3.94 -6.18
C LEU A 124 9.63 4.03 -7.67
N GLY A 125 8.49 3.44 -8.05
CA GLY A 125 7.98 3.51 -9.42
C GLY A 125 7.69 4.94 -9.87
N TRP A 126 7.14 5.77 -8.97
CA TRP A 126 6.94 7.20 -9.25
C TRP A 126 8.26 7.97 -9.36
N ARG A 127 9.23 7.75 -8.45
CA ARG A 127 10.54 8.44 -8.51
C ARG A 127 11.30 8.10 -9.80
N ILE A 128 11.30 6.83 -10.22
CA ILE A 128 11.90 6.41 -11.50
C ILE A 128 11.21 7.10 -12.68
N LYS A 129 9.87 7.14 -12.68
CA LYS A 129 9.09 7.81 -13.74
C LYS A 129 9.34 9.32 -13.78
N LYS A 130 9.52 9.97 -12.63
CA LYS A 130 9.83 11.41 -12.53
C LYS A 130 11.26 11.71 -12.98
N ALA A 131 12.24 10.91 -12.57
CA ALA A 131 13.64 11.07 -12.98
C ALA A 131 13.81 10.97 -14.50
N ASN A 132 13.05 10.09 -15.15
CA ASN A 132 13.04 9.95 -16.62
C ASN A 132 12.27 11.04 -17.38
N ARG A 133 11.48 11.89 -16.72
CA ARG A 133 10.82 13.05 -17.37
C ARG A 133 11.66 14.32 -17.33
N SER A 134 12.71 14.34 -16.51
CA SER A 134 13.60 15.49 -16.30
C SER A 134 14.89 15.40 -17.12
N LYS A 135 15.04 14.35 -17.93
CA LYS A 135 16.07 14.17 -18.94
C LYS A 135 15.41 14.26 -20.31
#